data_AF-A0A2X0XEC7-F1
#
_entry.id   AF-A0A2X0XEC7-F1
#
_cell.length_a   1.000
_cell.length_b   1.000
_cell.length_c   1.000
_cell.angle_alpha   90.00
_cell.angle_beta   90.00
_cell.angle_gamma   90.00
#
_symmetry.space_group_name_H-M   'P 1'
#
loop_
_entity.id
_entity.type
_entity.pdbx_description
1 polymer ?
#
loop_
_entity_poly.entity_id
_entity_poly.type
_entity_poly.pdbx_seq_one_letter_code
_entity_poly.pdbx_strand_id
1 'polypeptide(L)' 'MHKYSKGWFVKVLRAHGIMVHPQFKSHLGLYKESELRNLYYRYVEIESAEENQ' A
#
# COMPACT_ATOMS: atom_id res chain seq x y z
N MET A 1 -1.39 -11.44 -11.83
CA MET A 1 -1.90 -11.09 -10.47
C MET A 1 -3.05 -10.10 -10.63
N HIS A 2 -4.20 -10.34 -9.99
CA HIS A 2 -5.40 -9.52 -10.17
C HIS A 2 -5.28 -8.16 -9.48
N LYS A 3 -5.73 -7.08 -10.15
CA LYS A 3 -5.77 -5.73 -9.58
C LYS A 3 -6.60 -5.74 -8.29
N TYR A 4 -6.15 -5.01 -7.28
CA TYR A 4 -6.78 -4.93 -5.95
C TYR A 4 -6.81 -6.23 -5.12
N SER A 5 -6.10 -7.28 -5.54
CA SER A 5 -5.83 -8.42 -4.65
C SER A 5 -4.78 -8.05 -3.59
N LYS A 6 -4.74 -8.78 -2.47
CA LYS A 6 -3.67 -8.69 -1.45
C LYS A 6 -2.26 -8.62 -2.06
N GLY A 7 -1.92 -9.54 -2.97
CA GLY A 7 -0.61 -9.55 -3.61
C GLY A 7 -0.34 -8.27 -4.41
N TRP A 8 -1.37 -7.76 -5.10
CA TRP A 8 -1.28 -6.50 -5.85
C TRP A 8 -1.01 -5.31 -4.94
N PHE A 9 -1.71 -5.17 -3.83
CA PHE A 9 -1.41 -4.10 -2.87
C PHE A 9 0.02 -4.19 -2.31
N VAL A 10 0.48 -5.37 -1.93
CA VAL A 10 1.87 -5.55 -1.46
C VAL A 10 2.89 -5.12 -2.51
N LYS A 11 2.65 -5.47 -3.79
CA LYS A 11 3.56 -5.09 -4.89
C LYS A 11 3.59 -3.58 -5.09
N VAL A 12 2.43 -2.93 -5.12
CA VAL A 12 2.34 -1.48 -5.34
C VAL A 12 2.94 -0.70 -4.17
N LEU A 13 2.60 -1.06 -2.93
CA LEU A 13 3.16 -0.42 -1.74
C LEU A 13 4.70 -0.51 -1.71
N ARG A 14 5.27 -1.67 -2.04
CA ARG A 14 6.73 -1.83 -2.15
C ARG A 14 7.36 -0.99 -3.25
N ALA A 15 6.68 -0.84 -4.38
CA ALA A 15 7.15 0.01 -5.47
C ALA A 15 7.20 1.50 -5.07
N HIS A 16 6.32 1.93 -4.16
CA HIS A 16 6.34 3.25 -3.53
C HIS A 16 7.26 3.33 -2.30
N GLY A 17 8.17 2.36 -2.09
CA GLY A 17 9.13 2.38 -0.97
C GLY A 17 8.57 1.90 0.38
N ILE A 18 7.29 1.53 0.45
CA ILE A 18 6.66 1.04 1.68
C ILE A 18 6.89 -0.46 1.79
N MET A 19 7.99 -0.85 2.43
CA MET A 19 8.35 -2.26 2.63
C MET A 19 7.65 -2.90 3.83
N VAL A 20 7.30 -2.08 4.82
CA VAL A 20 6.68 -2.46 6.10
C VAL A 20 5.57 -1.48 6.43
N HIS A 21 4.66 -1.85 7.34
CA HIS A 21 3.63 -0.94 7.81
C HIS A 21 4.30 0.30 8.46
N PRO A 22 3.98 1.54 8.04
CA PRO A 22 4.69 2.74 8.50
C PRO A 22 4.67 2.94 10.02
N GLN A 23 3.53 2.64 10.66
CA GLN A 23 3.33 2.73 12.11
C GLN A 23 3.90 1.53 12.89
N PHE A 24 3.48 0.31 12.54
CA PHE A 24 3.80 -0.90 13.32
C PHE A 24 5.11 -1.59 12.90
N LYS A 25 5.75 -1.15 11.82
CA LYS A 25 7.03 -1.67 11.28
C LYS A 25 7.06 -3.17 10.95
N SER A 26 5.89 -3.81 10.83
CA SER A 26 5.75 -5.23 10.44
C SER A 26 5.61 -5.42 8.92
N HIS A 27 5.96 -6.61 8.42
CA HIS A 27 5.86 -6.94 7.00
C HIS A 27 4.42 -6.87 6.45
N LEU A 28 4.26 -6.26 5.27
CA LEU A 28 2.97 -6.13 4.59
C LEU A 28 2.25 -7.46 4.33
N GLY A 29 3.00 -8.56 4.18
CA GLY A 29 2.42 -9.89 3.96
C GLY A 29 1.56 -10.41 5.11
N LEU A 30 1.73 -9.88 6.33
CA LEU A 30 0.98 -10.28 7.52
C LEU A 30 -0.40 -9.62 7.62
N TYR A 31 -0.60 -8.52 6.89
CA TYR A 31 -1.83 -7.74 6.97
C TYR A 31 -2.94 -8.30 6.09
N LYS A 32 -4.19 -8.00 6.45
CA LYS A 32 -5.36 -8.34 5.64
C LYS A 32 -5.45 -7.43 4.42
N GLU A 33 -6.18 -7.85 3.39
CA GLU A 33 -6.35 -7.05 2.17
C GLU A 33 -6.97 -5.67 2.46
N SER A 34 -7.91 -5.58 3.40
CA SER A 34 -8.51 -4.32 3.82
C SER A 34 -7.50 -3.32 4.38
N GLU A 35 -6.53 -3.80 5.16
CA GLU A 35 -5.47 -2.95 5.73
C GLU A 35 -4.49 -2.49 4.65
N LEU A 36 -4.13 -3.38 3.73
CA LEU A 36 -3.28 -3.05 2.60
C LEU A 36 -3.95 -2.05 1.64
N ARG A 37 -5.26 -2.17 1.44
CA ARG A 37 -6.07 -1.20 0.71
C ARG A 37 -6.03 0.18 1.38
N ASN A 38 -6.16 0.24 2.70
CA ASN A 38 -6.09 1.50 3.43
C ASN A 38 -4.70 2.16 3.32
N LEU A 39 -3.63 1.37 3.42
CA LEU A 39 -2.27 1.86 3.20
C LEU A 39 -2.10 2.40 1.77
N TYR A 40 -2.62 1.67 0.78
CA TYR A 40 -2.58 2.11 -0.62
C TYR A 40 -3.31 3.43 -0.82
N TYR A 41 -4.52 3.58 -0.29
CA TYR A 41 -5.23 4.85 -0.40
C TYR A 41 -4.46 6.00 0.25
N ARG A 42 -3.91 5.77 1.44
CA ARG A 42 -3.25 6.82 2.23
C ARG A 42 -1.93 7.30 1.65
N TYR A 43 -1.13 6.39 1.11
CA TYR A 43 0.26 6.68 0.72
C TYR A 43 0.55 6.51 -0.77
N VAL A 44 -0.45 6.13 -1.57
CA VAL A 44 -0.28 6.00 -3.01
C VAL A 44 -1.30 6.85 -3.72
N GLU A 45 -2.60 6.63 -3.51
CA GLU A 45 -3.64 7.41 -4.19
C GLU A 45 -3.67 8.86 -3.74
N ILE A 46 -3.61 9.14 -2.42
CA ILE A 46 -3.65 10.52 -1.92
C ILE A 46 -2.38 11.28 -2.29
N GLU A 47 -1.18 10.70 -2.12
CA GLU A 47 0.08 11.34 -2.53
C GLU A 47 0.10 11.63 -4.04
N SER A 48 -0.40 10.70 -4.87
CA SER A 48 -0.48 10.92 -6.33
C SER A 48 -1.47 12.02 -6.74
N ALA A 49 -2.46 12.33 -5.90
CA ALA A 49 -3.42 13.39 -6.14
C ALA A 49 -2.86 14.77 -5.73
N GLU A 50 -2.01 14.82 -4.71
CA GLU A 50 -1.36 16.05 -4.24
C GLU A 50 -0.18 16.47 -5.15
N GLU A 51 0.53 15.52 -5.75
CA GLU A 51 1.62 15.82 -6.71
C GLU A 51 1.15 16.33 -8.08
N ASN A 52 -0.16 16.23 -8.38
CA ASN A 52 -0.76 16.68 -9.64
C ASN A 52 -1.52 18.02 -9.51
N GLN A 53 -1.33 18.78 -8.44
CA GLN A 53 -1.86 20.14 -8.27
C GLN A 53 -0.74 21.19 -8.26
#